data_AF-A0A920NFH5-F1
#
_entry.id   AF-A0A920NFH5-F1
#
_cell.length_a   1.000
_cell.length_b   1.000
_cell.length_c   1.000
_cell.angle_alpha   90.00
_cell.angle_beta   90.00
_cell.angle_gamma   90.00
#
_symmetry.space_group_name_H-M   'P 1'
#
loop_
_entity.id
_entity.type
_entity.pdbx_description
1 polymer ?
#
loop_
_entity_poly.entity_id
_entity_poly.type
_entity_poly.pdbx_seq_one_letter_code
_entity_poly.pdbx_strand_id
1 'polypeptide(L)'
;MDGVEFRMANAASEGTERLDGSLHKSIAIQEILGVIEDHPHYNEPLDGPNQGRGVAIGFWDNWGARSSVEINVNSDGTVNLISGSVDLTGSRTTVAMQAADVLEIPFENVKSSMVDTDSISYTDTSAGSRTTMATGLAAVEAARDVLAKLQLEVSDMWSVSLDSVVYSKGVFRTTERKSENITFADLAAKLSGQINGHGNVNVENWAGAGGGTIVDVEVDPETGQVKVLRCTAIQNAGKAIHPGHVEGQMQGGVVQGIGWALYEGYQYDEFGACS
;
A
#
# COMPACT_ATOMS: atom_id res chain seq x y z
N MET A 1 6.57 7.03 35.78
CA MET A 1 6.80 7.17 34.33
C MET A 1 5.60 6.55 33.66
N ASP A 2 4.93 7.36 32.86
CA ASP A 2 3.77 6.93 32.09
C ASP A 2 4.17 5.88 31.01
N GLY A 3 3.21 5.07 30.58
CA GLY A 3 3.47 4.00 29.61
C GLY A 3 3.84 4.53 28.21
N VAL A 4 3.27 5.65 27.78
CA VAL A 4 3.62 6.31 26.50
C VAL A 4 4.95 7.04 26.64
N GLU A 5 5.18 7.72 27.77
CA GLU A 5 6.46 8.37 28.09
C GLU A 5 7.64 7.36 28.05
N PHE A 6 7.47 6.18 28.66
CA PHE A 6 8.48 5.12 28.59
C PHE A 6 8.73 4.66 27.15
N ARG A 7 7.69 4.48 26.35
CA ARG A 7 7.82 4.06 24.94
C ARG A 7 8.53 5.14 24.12
N MET A 8 8.20 6.41 24.32
CA MET A 8 8.83 7.53 23.63
C MET A 8 10.33 7.58 23.91
N ALA A 9 10.74 7.41 25.18
CA ALA A 9 12.14 7.41 25.58
C ALA A 9 12.96 6.26 24.98
N ASN A 10 12.32 5.17 24.53
CA ASN A 10 12.96 3.98 23.99
C ASN A 10 12.61 3.71 22.52
N ALA A 11 11.88 4.62 21.86
CA ALA A 11 11.42 4.40 20.50
C ALA A 11 12.58 4.44 19.52
N ALA A 12 12.66 3.44 18.63
CA ALA A 12 13.53 3.52 17.47
C ALA A 12 13.09 4.69 16.56
N SER A 13 14.07 5.32 15.92
CA SER A 13 13.87 6.31 14.86
C SER A 13 14.46 5.81 13.54
N GLU A 14 14.21 6.54 12.45
CA GLU A 14 14.95 6.34 11.21
C GLU A 14 16.47 6.38 11.46
N GLY A 15 17.20 5.46 10.83
CA GLY A 15 18.63 5.25 11.02
C GLY A 15 19.01 4.38 12.22
N THR A 16 18.06 3.97 13.06
CA THR A 16 18.35 3.03 14.17
C THR A 16 18.73 1.66 13.60
N GLU A 17 19.81 1.07 14.10
CA GLU A 17 20.27 -0.26 13.68
C GLU A 17 19.36 -1.37 14.22
N ARG A 18 18.98 -2.31 13.36
CA ARG A 18 18.22 -3.52 13.69
C ARG A 18 19.15 -4.64 14.15
N LEU A 19 18.58 -5.69 14.73
CA LEU A 19 19.34 -6.87 15.19
C LEU A 19 20.10 -7.60 14.06
N ASP A 20 19.68 -7.44 12.80
CA ASP A 20 20.33 -8.01 11.63
C ASP A 20 21.40 -7.10 11.00
N GLY A 21 21.69 -5.93 11.62
CA GLY A 21 22.64 -4.93 11.15
C GLY A 21 22.10 -3.99 10.06
N SER A 22 20.85 -4.17 9.60
CA SER A 22 20.20 -3.23 8.70
C SER A 22 19.69 -1.99 9.45
N LEU A 23 19.49 -0.88 8.76
CA LEU A 23 18.95 0.34 9.37
C LEU A 23 17.43 0.41 9.19
N HIS A 24 16.73 0.79 10.25
CA HIS A 24 15.35 1.24 10.14
C HIS A 24 15.26 2.43 9.19
N LYS A 25 14.42 2.31 8.16
CA LYS A 25 14.02 3.44 7.30
C LYS A 25 12.90 4.23 7.99
N SER A 26 11.93 4.73 7.23
CA SER A 26 10.70 5.28 7.81
C SER A 26 9.95 4.21 8.62
N ILE A 27 9.79 4.45 9.93
CA ILE A 27 9.10 3.59 10.89
C ILE A 27 8.00 4.31 11.68
N ALA A 28 8.08 5.65 11.76
CA ALA A 28 7.07 6.55 12.31
C ALA A 28 6.59 6.27 13.75
N ILE A 29 7.30 5.47 14.54
CA ILE A 29 6.87 5.11 15.90
C ILE A 29 6.78 6.34 16.80
N GLN A 30 7.76 7.25 16.74
CA GLN A 30 7.75 8.49 17.52
C GLN A 30 6.58 9.42 17.12
N GLU A 31 6.30 9.53 15.82
CA GLU A 31 5.15 10.30 15.31
C GLU A 31 3.83 9.73 15.82
N ILE A 32 3.67 8.40 15.76
CA ILE A 32 2.49 7.70 16.26
C ILE A 32 2.33 7.89 17.77
N LEU A 33 3.43 7.79 18.54
CA LEU A 33 3.40 8.02 19.98
C LEU A 33 3.02 9.46 20.32
N GLY A 34 3.52 10.45 19.59
CA GLY A 34 3.09 11.85 19.75
C GLY A 34 1.61 12.04 19.43
N VAL A 35 1.11 11.42 18.36
CA VAL A 35 -0.33 11.42 18.05
C VAL A 35 -1.14 10.77 19.18
N ILE A 36 -0.67 9.67 19.76
CA ILE A 36 -1.32 9.01 20.91
C ILE A 36 -1.35 9.96 22.11
N GLU A 37 -0.20 10.54 22.47
CA GLU A 37 -0.04 11.44 23.62
C GLU A 37 -1.00 12.64 23.52
N ASP A 38 -1.15 13.22 22.33
CA ASP A 38 -2.04 14.35 22.09
C ASP A 38 -3.51 13.96 21.84
N HIS A 39 -3.81 12.66 21.66
CA HIS A 39 -5.14 12.24 21.23
C HIS A 39 -6.17 12.43 22.37
N PRO A 40 -7.38 12.97 22.08
CA PRO A 40 -8.43 13.12 23.10
C PRO A 40 -8.77 11.82 23.82
N HIS A 41 -8.83 10.70 23.09
CA HIS A 41 -9.04 9.38 23.69
C HIS A 41 -7.99 9.06 24.75
N TYR A 42 -6.71 9.37 24.56
CA TYR A 42 -5.67 9.05 25.56
C TYR A 42 -5.79 9.89 26.83
N ASN A 43 -6.25 11.13 26.70
CA ASN A 43 -6.31 12.11 27.78
C ASN A 43 -7.66 12.14 28.51
N GLU A 44 -8.69 11.49 27.96
CA GLU A 44 -10.03 11.48 28.55
C GLU A 44 -10.07 10.60 29.82
N PRO A 45 -10.61 11.09 30.95
CA PRO A 45 -10.68 10.30 32.17
C PRO A 45 -11.56 9.06 31.98
N LEU A 46 -11.23 8.00 32.73
CA LEU A 46 -12.06 6.81 32.85
C LEU A 46 -12.91 6.95 34.12
N ASP A 47 -14.20 7.23 33.95
CA ASP A 47 -15.10 7.54 35.07
C ASP A 47 -15.91 6.35 35.57
N GLY A 48 -15.89 5.21 34.86
CA GLY A 48 -16.63 4.01 35.24
C GLY A 48 -15.85 3.04 36.14
N PRO A 49 -16.55 2.16 36.88
CA PRO A 49 -15.90 1.17 37.72
C PRO A 49 -15.19 0.10 36.87
N ASN A 50 -14.03 -0.37 37.35
CA ASN A 50 -13.26 -1.45 36.71
C ASN A 50 -12.87 -1.18 35.24
N GLN A 51 -12.71 0.10 34.89
CA GLN A 51 -12.24 0.51 33.58
C GLN A 51 -10.72 0.59 33.53
N GLY A 52 -10.15 0.26 32.38
CA GLY A 52 -8.72 0.36 32.11
C GLY A 52 -8.46 0.82 30.69
N ARG A 53 -7.39 1.61 30.51
CA ARG A 53 -6.88 2.02 29.20
C ARG A 53 -5.58 1.29 28.89
N GLY A 54 -5.56 0.61 27.75
CA GLY A 54 -4.38 -0.01 27.17
C GLY A 54 -3.84 0.82 26.01
N VAL A 55 -2.52 0.87 25.88
CA VAL A 55 -1.83 1.42 24.71
C VAL A 55 -0.83 0.41 24.17
N ALA A 56 -0.89 0.16 22.87
CA ALA A 56 0.07 -0.68 22.16
C ALA A 56 0.67 0.06 20.97
N ILE A 57 1.92 -0.26 20.66
CA ILE A 57 2.62 0.15 19.44
C ILE A 57 3.18 -1.10 18.77
N GLY A 58 3.21 -1.10 17.44
CA GLY A 58 3.69 -2.20 16.64
C GLY A 58 4.41 -1.72 15.40
N PHE A 59 5.27 -2.58 14.89
CA PHE A 59 6.00 -2.38 13.65
C PHE A 59 5.85 -3.64 12.79
N TRP A 60 5.59 -3.46 11.50
CA TRP A 60 5.48 -4.55 10.54
C TRP A 60 6.24 -4.20 9.26
N ASP A 61 7.12 -5.10 8.81
CA ASP A 61 7.77 -4.94 7.52
C ASP A 61 6.83 -5.34 6.39
N ASN A 62 6.81 -4.54 5.32
CA ASN A 62 6.17 -4.89 4.06
C ASN A 62 7.21 -5.61 3.21
N TRP A 63 7.05 -6.92 3.13
CA TRP A 63 7.98 -7.80 2.42
C TRP A 63 8.16 -7.33 0.96
N GLY A 64 9.39 -7.38 0.45
CA GLY A 64 9.71 -7.09 -0.95
C GLY A 64 9.55 -8.32 -1.85
N ALA A 65 10.60 -8.73 -2.56
CA ALA A 65 10.66 -9.83 -3.53
C ALA A 65 10.05 -9.51 -4.91
N ARG A 66 9.84 -10.54 -5.74
CA ARG A 66 9.56 -10.38 -7.17
C ARG A 66 8.08 -10.11 -7.44
N SER A 67 7.82 -9.17 -8.33
CA SER A 67 6.47 -8.94 -8.86
C SER A 67 6.55 -8.55 -10.34
N SER A 68 5.53 -8.98 -11.07
CA SER A 68 5.38 -8.69 -12.49
C SER A 68 4.03 -8.07 -12.79
N VAL A 69 4.06 -7.02 -13.62
CA VAL A 69 2.87 -6.38 -14.20
C VAL A 69 3.14 -6.11 -15.68
N GLU A 70 2.13 -6.34 -16.51
CA GLU A 70 2.13 -5.97 -17.92
C GLU A 70 0.99 -5.01 -18.21
N ILE A 71 1.24 -4.01 -19.06
CA ILE A 71 0.23 -3.05 -19.51
C ILE A 71 0.15 -3.11 -21.03
N ASN A 72 -1.06 -3.23 -21.57
CA ASN A 72 -1.32 -3.16 -23.00
C ASN A 72 -2.21 -1.95 -23.30
N VAL A 73 -1.77 -1.07 -24.21
CA VAL A 73 -2.53 0.11 -24.62
C VAL A 73 -3.50 -0.27 -25.74
N ASN A 74 -4.77 0.06 -25.55
CA ASN A 74 -5.82 -0.15 -26.55
C ASN A 74 -5.96 1.09 -27.44
N SER A 75 -6.46 0.91 -28.66
CA SER A 75 -6.64 2.00 -29.63
C SER A 75 -7.65 3.08 -29.20
N ASP A 76 -8.48 2.80 -28.20
CA ASP A 76 -9.44 3.77 -27.61
C ASP A 76 -8.84 4.59 -26.46
N GLY A 77 -7.55 4.39 -26.14
CA GLY A 77 -6.86 5.08 -25.04
C GLY A 77 -7.08 4.44 -23.67
N THR A 78 -7.83 3.34 -23.57
CA THR A 78 -7.85 2.51 -22.36
C THR A 78 -6.61 1.62 -22.30
N VAL A 79 -6.28 1.12 -21.11
CA VAL A 79 -5.18 0.18 -20.92
C VAL A 79 -5.64 -1.06 -20.19
N ASN A 80 -5.17 -2.23 -20.62
CA ASN A 80 -5.34 -3.47 -19.89
C ASN A 80 -4.12 -3.67 -19.00
N LEU A 81 -4.31 -3.71 -17.68
CA LEU A 81 -3.27 -4.02 -16.71
C LEU A 81 -3.40 -5.48 -16.29
N ILE A 82 -2.32 -6.23 -16.39
CA ILE A 82 -2.26 -7.65 -16.08
C ILE A 82 -1.28 -7.82 -14.93
N SER A 83 -1.74 -8.43 -13.83
CA SER A 83 -0.95 -8.62 -12.62
C SER A 83 -0.86 -10.10 -12.24
N GLY A 84 0.33 -10.54 -11.82
CA GLY A 84 0.55 -11.88 -11.28
C GLY A 84 0.20 -12.03 -9.80
N SER A 85 -0.14 -10.95 -9.09
CA SER A 85 -0.56 -11.04 -7.68
C SER A 85 -2.02 -11.43 -7.55
N VAL A 86 -2.29 -12.41 -6.68
CA VAL A 86 -3.65 -12.76 -6.26
C VAL A 86 -4.22 -11.65 -5.39
N ASP A 87 -5.43 -11.23 -5.67
CA ASP A 87 -6.13 -10.20 -4.91
C ASP A 87 -6.86 -10.82 -3.72
N LEU A 88 -6.38 -10.46 -2.52
CA LEU A 88 -6.95 -10.87 -1.24
C LEU A 88 -7.55 -9.69 -0.46
N THR A 89 -7.23 -8.45 -0.85
CA THR A 89 -7.48 -7.24 -0.03
C THR A 89 -7.87 -6.00 -0.85
N GLY A 90 -8.27 -6.17 -2.12
CA GLY A 90 -8.59 -5.09 -3.05
C GLY A 90 -7.39 -4.56 -3.84
N SER A 91 -6.33 -5.36 -4.00
CA SER A 91 -5.10 -4.96 -4.69
C SER A 91 -5.30 -4.66 -6.16
N ARG A 92 -6.31 -5.24 -6.82
CA ARG A 92 -6.62 -4.96 -8.24
C ARG A 92 -6.88 -3.48 -8.47
N THR A 93 -7.63 -2.85 -7.58
CA THR A 93 -7.94 -1.41 -7.63
C THR A 93 -6.71 -0.58 -7.29
N THR A 94 -6.03 -0.88 -6.19
CA THR A 94 -4.87 -0.11 -5.71
C THR A 94 -3.73 -0.07 -6.74
N VAL A 95 -3.39 -1.21 -7.34
CA VAL A 95 -2.33 -1.31 -8.36
C VAL A 95 -2.73 -0.58 -9.64
N ALA A 96 -4.02 -0.65 -10.02
CA ALA A 96 -4.54 0.10 -11.17
C ALA A 96 -4.50 1.62 -10.96
N MET A 97 -4.78 2.11 -9.74
CA MET A 97 -4.65 3.52 -9.40
C MET A 97 -3.20 4.00 -9.54
N GLN A 98 -2.22 3.20 -9.11
CA GLN A 98 -0.81 3.54 -9.25
C GLN A 98 -0.38 3.63 -10.73
N ALA A 99 -0.85 2.72 -11.58
CA ALA A 99 -0.62 2.81 -13.03
C ALA A 99 -1.33 4.02 -13.65
N ALA A 100 -2.59 4.27 -13.26
CA ALA A 100 -3.38 5.40 -13.75
C ALA A 100 -2.70 6.74 -13.43
N ASP A 101 -2.16 6.89 -12.21
CA ASP A 101 -1.42 8.08 -11.78
C ASP A 101 -0.18 8.33 -12.65
N VAL A 102 0.60 7.28 -12.95
CA VAL A 102 1.79 7.40 -13.81
C VAL A 102 1.41 7.73 -15.24
N LEU A 103 0.41 7.03 -15.78
CA LEU A 103 -0.11 7.29 -17.12
C LEU A 103 -0.87 8.61 -17.21
N GLU A 104 -1.23 9.24 -16.09
CA GLU A 104 -2.05 10.44 -16.02
C GLU A 104 -3.38 10.31 -16.81
N ILE A 105 -3.98 9.13 -16.76
CA ILE A 105 -5.29 8.83 -17.36
C ILE A 105 -6.33 8.56 -16.26
N PRO A 106 -7.64 8.72 -16.55
CA PRO A 106 -8.67 8.38 -15.59
C PRO A 106 -8.59 6.90 -15.16
N PHE A 107 -8.83 6.62 -13.88
CA PHE A 107 -8.77 5.27 -13.32
C PHE A 107 -9.70 4.29 -14.05
N GLU A 108 -10.88 4.76 -14.48
CA GLU A 108 -11.85 3.99 -15.26
C GLU A 108 -11.31 3.49 -16.61
N ASN A 109 -10.24 4.10 -17.10
CA ASN A 109 -9.56 3.68 -18.33
C ASN A 109 -8.50 2.60 -18.08
N VAL A 110 -8.23 2.22 -16.82
CA VAL A 110 -7.31 1.13 -16.47
C VAL A 110 -8.10 -0.14 -16.12
N LYS A 111 -8.13 -1.08 -17.06
CA LYS A 111 -8.78 -2.38 -16.90
C LYS A 111 -7.80 -3.40 -16.34
N SER A 112 -7.77 -3.50 -15.02
CA SER A 112 -6.90 -4.44 -14.32
C SER A 112 -7.47 -5.85 -14.34
N SER A 113 -6.61 -6.87 -14.43
CA SER A 113 -6.96 -8.29 -14.42
C SER A 113 -5.85 -9.10 -13.73
N MET A 114 -6.25 -10.18 -13.06
CA MET A 114 -5.33 -11.19 -12.53
C MET A 114 -5.40 -12.39 -13.44
N VAL A 115 -4.24 -12.94 -13.78
CA VAL A 115 -4.13 -14.04 -14.73
C VAL A 115 -3.46 -15.25 -14.10
N ASP A 116 -3.51 -16.37 -14.80
CA ASP A 116 -2.80 -17.58 -14.42
C ASP A 116 -1.28 -17.43 -14.59
N THR A 117 -0.56 -18.40 -14.03
CA THR A 117 0.91 -18.43 -14.05
C THR A 117 1.50 -18.71 -15.43
N ASP A 118 0.70 -19.14 -16.40
CA ASP A 118 1.15 -19.40 -17.78
C ASP A 118 1.07 -18.13 -18.65
N SER A 119 0.35 -17.11 -18.18
CA SER A 119 0.01 -15.90 -18.94
C SER A 119 0.80 -14.65 -18.52
N ILE A 120 1.63 -14.72 -17.47
CA ILE A 120 2.44 -13.59 -16.99
C ILE A 120 3.77 -14.05 -16.40
N SER A 121 4.73 -13.14 -16.38
CA SER A 121 5.99 -13.31 -15.65
C SER A 121 5.77 -13.55 -14.15
N TYR A 122 6.74 -14.22 -13.53
CA TYR A 122 6.65 -14.72 -12.16
C TYR A 122 6.42 -13.61 -11.11
N THR A 123 5.47 -13.84 -10.20
CA THR A 123 5.21 -12.98 -9.04
C THR A 123 5.22 -13.82 -7.77
N ASP A 124 5.93 -13.36 -6.73
CA ASP A 124 5.92 -14.01 -5.41
C ASP A 124 4.53 -13.85 -4.74
N THR A 125 4.24 -14.74 -3.79
CA THR A 125 2.90 -14.90 -3.17
C THR A 125 2.32 -13.61 -2.59
N SER A 126 1.00 -13.45 -2.58
CA SER A 126 0.32 -12.33 -1.91
C SER A 126 0.27 -12.53 -0.40
N ALA A 127 1.36 -12.22 0.31
CA ALA A 127 1.48 -12.30 1.76
C ALA A 127 2.48 -11.28 2.31
N GLY A 128 2.58 -11.14 3.64
CA GLY A 128 3.56 -10.25 4.28
C GLY A 128 3.37 -8.77 3.93
N SER A 129 2.14 -8.37 3.60
CA SER A 129 1.77 -6.99 3.25
C SER A 129 2.57 -6.41 2.07
N ARG A 130 2.99 -7.24 1.11
CA ARG A 130 3.88 -6.84 0.00
C ARG A 130 3.20 -6.22 -1.21
N THR A 131 1.95 -6.61 -1.50
CA THR A 131 1.37 -6.44 -2.84
C THR A 131 1.32 -4.98 -3.31
N THR A 132 0.83 -4.06 -2.47
CA THR A 132 0.78 -2.62 -2.81
C THR A 132 2.15 -2.01 -3.09
N MET A 133 3.20 -2.52 -2.44
CA MET A 133 4.55 -2.01 -2.60
C MET A 133 5.24 -2.65 -3.81
N ALA A 134 5.39 -3.97 -3.83
CA ALA A 134 6.15 -4.66 -4.87
C ALA A 134 5.40 -4.69 -6.20
N THR A 135 4.12 -5.09 -6.20
CA THR A 135 3.31 -5.15 -7.43
C THR A 135 2.87 -3.76 -7.87
N GLY A 136 2.64 -2.86 -6.93
CA GLY A 136 2.44 -1.44 -7.24
C GLY A 136 3.65 -0.81 -7.94
N LEU A 137 4.87 -1.09 -7.47
CA LEU A 137 6.09 -0.64 -8.14
C LEU A 137 6.24 -1.27 -9.53
N ALA A 138 5.93 -2.56 -9.69
CA ALA A 138 5.90 -3.19 -11.01
C ALA A 138 4.92 -2.48 -11.96
N ALA A 139 3.73 -2.10 -11.48
CA ALA A 139 2.78 -1.34 -12.29
C ALA A 139 3.29 0.05 -12.67
N VAL A 140 3.99 0.74 -11.75
CA VAL A 140 4.64 2.02 -12.02
C VAL A 140 5.71 1.88 -13.12
N GLU A 141 6.56 0.86 -13.04
CA GLU A 141 7.59 0.61 -14.05
C GLU A 141 6.99 0.21 -15.40
N ALA A 142 5.94 -0.63 -15.41
CA ALA A 142 5.22 -0.98 -16.63
C ALA A 142 4.59 0.26 -17.30
N ALA A 143 4.01 1.16 -16.51
CA ALA A 143 3.43 2.40 -17.00
C ALA A 143 4.50 3.37 -17.55
N ARG A 144 5.66 3.45 -16.88
CA ARG A 144 6.81 4.23 -17.37
C ARG A 144 7.36 3.69 -18.70
N ASP A 145 7.43 2.37 -18.85
CA ASP A 145 7.84 1.71 -20.09
C ASP A 145 6.85 2.04 -21.24
N VAL A 146 5.54 2.03 -20.97
CA VAL A 146 4.53 2.51 -21.93
C VAL A 146 4.80 3.96 -22.33
N LEU A 147 4.98 4.88 -21.38
CA LEU A 147 5.20 6.29 -21.68
C LEU A 147 6.48 6.52 -22.48
N ALA A 148 7.57 5.82 -22.15
CA ALA A 148 8.82 5.92 -22.88
C ALA A 148 8.65 5.54 -24.37
N LYS A 149 7.92 4.44 -24.64
CA LYS A 149 7.63 4.02 -26.01
C LYS A 149 6.70 4.99 -26.73
N LEU A 150 5.68 5.53 -26.05
CA LEU A 150 4.80 6.55 -26.64
C LEU A 150 5.54 7.86 -26.93
N GLN A 151 6.52 8.26 -26.09
CA GLN A 151 7.35 9.44 -26.36
C GLN A 151 8.20 9.23 -27.62
N LEU A 152 8.70 8.03 -27.89
CA LEU A 152 9.39 7.68 -29.14
C LEU A 152 8.44 7.83 -30.35
N GLU A 153 7.24 7.26 -30.27
CA GLU A 153 6.22 7.38 -31.32
C GLU A 153 5.86 8.85 -31.62
N VAL A 154 5.76 9.69 -30.58
CA VAL A 154 5.53 11.13 -30.74
C VAL A 154 6.72 11.82 -31.37
N SER A 155 7.94 11.49 -30.94
CA SER A 155 9.19 12.02 -31.50
C SER A 155 9.26 11.77 -33.00
N ASP A 156 8.93 10.56 -33.43
CA ASP A 156 8.93 10.16 -34.84
C ASP A 156 7.78 10.82 -35.62
N MET A 157 6.56 10.79 -35.08
CA MET A 157 5.37 11.41 -35.69
C MET A 157 5.57 12.91 -35.96
N TRP A 158 6.23 13.60 -35.04
CA TRP A 158 6.50 15.03 -35.16
C TRP A 158 7.87 15.33 -35.78
N SER A 159 8.72 14.33 -36.00
CA SER A 159 10.10 14.53 -36.48
C SER A 159 10.86 15.57 -35.64
N VAL A 160 10.78 15.41 -34.31
CA VAL A 160 11.46 16.25 -33.30
C VAL A 160 12.45 15.39 -32.50
N SER A 161 13.31 16.02 -31.71
CA SER A 161 14.16 15.28 -30.76
C SER A 161 13.31 14.66 -29.64
N LEU A 162 13.64 13.44 -29.21
CA LEU A 162 12.97 12.78 -28.08
C LEU A 162 13.03 13.64 -26.81
N ASP A 163 14.17 14.29 -26.56
CA ASP A 163 14.38 15.16 -25.39
C ASP A 163 13.47 16.39 -25.40
N SER A 164 12.90 16.76 -26.55
CA SER A 164 11.95 17.86 -26.64
C SER A 164 10.51 17.43 -26.35
N VAL A 165 10.22 16.12 -26.30
CA VAL A 165 8.90 15.56 -26.03
C VAL A 165 8.63 15.53 -24.52
N VAL A 166 7.64 16.31 -24.10
CA VAL A 166 7.21 16.41 -22.71
C VAL A 166 5.81 15.81 -22.58
N TYR A 167 5.64 14.91 -21.63
CA TYR A 167 4.34 14.36 -21.24
C TYR A 167 3.87 15.00 -19.93
N SER A 168 2.65 15.55 -19.93
CA SER A 168 2.02 16.02 -18.69
C SER A 168 0.50 16.20 -18.85
N LYS A 169 -0.21 15.81 -17.80
CA LYS A 169 -1.67 15.76 -17.67
C LYS A 169 -2.33 15.00 -18.82
N GLY A 170 -1.80 13.83 -19.17
CA GLY A 170 -2.40 12.99 -20.21
C GLY A 170 -2.12 13.46 -21.65
N VAL A 171 -1.20 14.42 -21.83
CA VAL A 171 -0.96 15.10 -23.10
C VAL A 171 0.53 15.20 -23.40
N PHE A 172 0.93 14.73 -24.56
CA PHE A 172 2.26 14.92 -25.13
C PHE A 172 2.35 16.31 -25.78
N ARG A 173 3.50 16.98 -25.63
CA ARG A 173 3.85 18.28 -26.23
C ARG A 173 5.31 18.28 -26.65
N THR A 174 5.71 19.18 -27.53
CA THR A 174 7.13 19.42 -27.84
C THR A 174 7.56 20.83 -27.43
N THR A 175 8.78 20.98 -26.94
CA THR A 175 9.38 22.30 -26.68
C THR A 175 9.87 22.99 -27.94
N GLU A 176 10.04 22.27 -29.06
CA GLU A 176 10.47 22.81 -30.34
C GLU A 176 9.35 23.61 -31.03
N ARG A 177 8.08 23.20 -30.84
CA ARG A 177 6.89 23.82 -31.49
C ARG A 177 5.71 23.93 -30.53
N LYS A 178 5.35 25.16 -30.15
CA LYS A 178 4.35 25.44 -29.10
C LYS A 178 2.92 24.98 -29.39
N SER A 179 2.54 24.79 -30.65
CA SER A 179 1.15 24.43 -31.03
C SER A 179 0.91 22.92 -31.07
N GLU A 180 1.97 22.10 -31.12
CA GLU A 180 1.83 20.65 -31.27
C GLU A 180 1.57 19.98 -29.93
N ASN A 181 0.47 19.26 -29.88
CA ASN A 181 0.09 18.43 -28.76
C ASN A 181 -0.79 17.28 -29.24
N ILE A 182 -0.76 16.17 -28.52
CA ILE A 182 -1.63 15.02 -28.74
C ILE A 182 -1.94 14.38 -27.40
N THR A 183 -3.21 14.03 -27.18
CA THR A 183 -3.61 13.32 -25.96
C THR A 183 -3.12 11.88 -25.99
N PHE A 184 -3.03 11.23 -24.83
CA PHE A 184 -2.74 9.79 -24.74
C PHE A 184 -3.69 8.96 -25.61
N ALA A 185 -4.99 9.23 -25.55
CA ALA A 185 -6.01 8.51 -26.30
C ALA A 185 -5.93 8.77 -27.82
N ASP A 186 -5.72 10.02 -28.23
CA ASP A 186 -5.58 10.36 -29.65
C ASP A 186 -4.31 9.78 -30.26
N LEU A 187 -3.23 9.69 -29.47
CA LEU A 187 -2.01 9.02 -29.89
C LEU A 187 -2.27 7.53 -30.05
N ALA A 188 -2.87 6.89 -29.04
CA ALA A 188 -3.21 5.47 -29.07
C ALA A 188 -4.05 5.07 -30.29
N ALA A 189 -4.99 5.91 -30.70
CA ALA A 189 -5.83 5.70 -31.90
C ALA A 189 -5.06 5.78 -33.24
N LYS A 190 -3.88 6.41 -33.24
CA LYS A 190 -3.04 6.63 -34.44
C LYS A 190 -1.86 5.67 -34.53
N LEU A 191 -1.60 4.88 -33.50
CA LEU A 191 -0.51 3.91 -33.50
C LEU A 191 -0.75 2.85 -34.58
N SER A 192 0.31 2.53 -35.32
CA SER A 192 0.29 1.45 -36.31
C SER A 192 0.66 0.09 -35.71
N GLY A 193 1.37 0.10 -34.56
CA GLY A 193 1.78 -1.06 -33.80
C GLY A 193 1.17 -1.10 -32.41
N GLN A 194 1.33 -2.23 -31.73
CA GLN A 194 0.89 -2.39 -30.35
C GLN A 194 1.94 -1.82 -29.39
N ILE A 195 1.48 -1.02 -28.42
CA ILE A 195 2.31 -0.57 -27.31
C ILE A 195 1.96 -1.40 -26.08
N ASN A 196 2.97 -2.09 -25.57
CA ASN A 196 2.93 -2.76 -24.28
C ASN A 196 4.00 -2.18 -23.36
N GLY A 197 3.85 -2.37 -22.05
CA GLY A 197 4.84 -2.04 -21.05
C GLY A 197 5.01 -3.19 -20.07
N HIS A 198 6.24 -3.40 -19.63
CA HIS A 198 6.58 -4.48 -18.70
C HIS A 198 7.23 -3.92 -17.44
N GLY A 199 6.73 -4.35 -16.29
CA GLY A 199 7.33 -4.07 -15.00
C GLY A 199 7.68 -5.39 -14.33
N ASN A 200 8.98 -5.67 -14.23
CA ASN A 200 9.50 -6.84 -13.53
C ASN A 200 10.47 -6.34 -12.46
N VAL A 201 10.05 -6.41 -11.21
CA VAL A 201 10.83 -5.89 -10.09
C VAL A 201 11.28 -7.02 -9.19
N ASN A 202 12.43 -6.84 -8.55
CA ASN A 202 12.81 -7.60 -7.37
C ASN A 202 13.09 -6.61 -6.25
N VAL A 203 12.11 -6.40 -5.37
CA VAL A 203 12.26 -5.39 -4.31
C VAL A 203 13.06 -5.97 -3.16
N GLU A 204 14.32 -5.61 -3.06
CA GLU A 204 15.18 -6.03 -1.93
C GLU A 204 14.99 -5.14 -0.71
N ASN A 205 14.54 -3.91 -0.95
CA ASN A 205 14.40 -2.86 0.04
C ASN A 205 12.98 -2.84 0.62
N TRP A 206 12.77 -3.56 1.71
CA TRP A 206 11.45 -3.66 2.35
C TRP A 206 11.05 -2.30 2.93
N ALA A 207 9.75 -2.02 2.93
CA ALA A 207 9.18 -0.85 3.60
C ALA A 207 8.71 -1.24 5.01
N GLY A 208 8.51 -0.26 5.88
CA GLY A 208 8.02 -0.48 7.23
C GLY A 208 6.70 0.25 7.45
N ALA A 209 5.81 -0.35 8.24
CA ALA A 209 4.58 0.29 8.70
C ALA A 209 4.56 0.29 10.24
N GLY A 210 4.49 1.47 10.83
CA GLY A 210 4.25 1.67 12.24
C GLY A 210 2.75 1.72 12.53
N GLY A 211 2.32 1.14 13.65
CA GLY A 211 0.94 1.19 14.13
C GLY A 211 0.87 1.40 15.63
N GLY A 212 -0.25 1.94 16.09
CA GLY A 212 -0.56 2.15 17.50
C GLY A 212 -2.06 2.01 17.76
N THR A 213 -2.40 1.60 18.97
CA THR A 213 -3.80 1.52 19.42
C THR A 213 -3.96 2.06 20.84
N ILE A 214 -5.08 2.72 21.08
CA ILE A 214 -5.60 3.07 22.40
C ILE A 214 -6.90 2.29 22.59
N VAL A 215 -7.03 1.54 23.67
CA VAL A 215 -8.20 0.72 23.94
C VAL A 215 -8.68 0.92 25.36
N ASP A 216 -9.93 1.34 25.50
CA ASP A 216 -10.62 1.39 26.78
C ASP A 216 -11.47 0.14 26.94
N VAL A 217 -11.32 -0.53 28.08
CA VAL A 217 -12.07 -1.73 28.45
C VAL A 217 -12.71 -1.56 29.81
N GLU A 218 -13.81 -2.27 30.03
CA GLU A 218 -14.43 -2.49 31.34
C GLU A 218 -14.41 -3.99 31.63
N VAL A 219 -14.08 -4.36 32.86
CA VAL A 219 -14.04 -5.76 33.29
C VAL A 219 -15.08 -5.98 34.39
N ASP A 220 -15.96 -6.96 34.18
CA ASP A 220 -16.84 -7.45 35.23
C ASP A 220 -16.04 -8.34 36.20
N PRO A 221 -15.89 -7.95 37.48
CA PRO A 221 -15.08 -8.70 38.45
C PRO A 221 -15.74 -10.01 38.90
N GLU A 222 -17.06 -10.18 38.71
CA GLU A 222 -17.75 -11.42 39.08
C GLU A 222 -17.62 -12.49 37.99
N THR A 223 -17.66 -12.09 36.72
CA THR A 223 -17.66 -13.01 35.57
C THR A 223 -16.32 -13.06 34.82
N GLY A 224 -15.46 -12.06 35.01
CA GLY A 224 -14.27 -11.85 34.20
C GLY A 224 -14.56 -11.35 32.78
N GLN A 225 -15.81 -11.03 32.46
CA GLN A 225 -16.19 -10.57 31.12
C GLN A 225 -15.53 -9.21 30.82
N VAL A 226 -14.81 -9.14 29.71
CA VAL A 226 -14.19 -7.92 29.20
C VAL A 226 -15.10 -7.30 28.13
N LYS A 227 -15.43 -6.02 28.30
CA LYS A 227 -16.17 -5.22 27.32
C LYS A 227 -15.25 -4.14 26.77
N VAL A 228 -15.04 -4.14 25.44
CA VAL A 228 -14.35 -3.05 24.75
C VAL A 228 -15.31 -1.86 24.67
N LEU A 229 -14.93 -0.74 25.28
CA LEU A 229 -15.72 0.50 25.28
C LEU A 229 -15.38 1.39 24.09
N ARG A 230 -14.08 1.52 23.80
CA ARG A 230 -13.56 2.38 22.75
C ARG A 230 -12.23 1.85 22.25
N CYS A 231 -12.00 1.96 20.94
CA CYS A 231 -10.72 1.67 20.33
C CYS A 231 -10.38 2.78 19.32
N THR A 232 -9.15 3.29 19.38
CA THR A 232 -8.58 4.20 18.37
C THR A 232 -7.35 3.53 17.80
N ALA A 233 -7.36 3.28 16.49
CA ALA A 233 -6.20 2.80 15.74
C ALA A 233 -5.54 3.95 14.99
N ILE A 234 -4.21 4.01 15.08
CA ILE A 234 -3.36 5.00 14.44
C ILE A 234 -2.32 4.23 13.65
N GLN A 235 -2.18 4.48 12.36
CA GLN A 235 -1.22 3.75 11.54
C GLN A 235 -0.57 4.69 10.53
N ASN A 236 0.76 4.59 10.42
CA ASN A 236 1.48 5.19 9.31
C ASN A 236 1.55 4.16 8.17
N ALA A 237 0.65 4.30 7.21
CA ALA A 237 0.61 3.47 6.00
C ALA A 237 1.45 4.05 4.83
N GLY A 238 2.28 5.07 5.10
CA GLY A 238 2.91 5.88 4.07
C GLY A 238 1.86 6.61 3.23
N LYS A 239 1.95 6.49 1.90
CA LYS A 239 0.94 7.04 0.99
C LYS A 239 -0.26 6.10 0.90
N ALA A 240 -1.39 6.52 1.48
CA ALA A 240 -2.66 5.85 1.28
C ALA A 240 -3.13 6.02 -0.17
N ILE A 241 -2.92 4.98 -1.00
CA ILE A 241 -3.35 4.95 -2.40
C ILE A 241 -4.88 5.04 -2.49
N HIS A 242 -5.59 4.21 -1.71
CA HIS A 242 -7.04 4.25 -1.58
C HIS A 242 -7.41 4.42 -0.09
N PRO A 243 -7.65 5.66 0.40
CA PRO A 243 -7.86 5.93 1.82
C PRO A 243 -8.95 5.07 2.49
N GLY A 244 -10.08 4.85 1.81
CA GLY A 244 -11.16 4.00 2.36
C GLY A 244 -10.79 2.52 2.47
N HIS A 245 -9.86 2.02 1.65
CA HIS A 245 -9.39 0.63 1.78
C HIS A 245 -8.39 0.51 2.93
N VAL A 246 -7.54 1.53 3.12
CA VAL A 246 -6.64 1.61 4.27
C VAL A 246 -7.46 1.62 5.57
N GLU A 247 -8.51 2.45 5.65
CA GLU A 247 -9.42 2.47 6.80
C GLU A 247 -10.08 1.10 7.04
N GLY A 248 -10.60 0.46 6.00
CA GLY A 248 -11.19 -0.87 6.11
C GLY A 248 -10.20 -1.95 6.58
N GLN A 249 -8.95 -1.89 6.13
CA GLN A 249 -7.89 -2.79 6.60
C GLN A 249 -7.53 -2.54 8.07
N MET A 250 -7.46 -1.27 8.50
CA MET A 250 -7.24 -0.93 9.90
C MET A 250 -8.36 -1.48 10.79
N GLN A 251 -9.62 -1.30 10.37
CA GLN A 251 -10.79 -1.85 11.09
C GLN A 251 -10.73 -3.38 11.18
N GLY A 252 -10.44 -4.05 10.05
CA GLY A 252 -10.29 -5.52 10.02
C GLY A 252 -9.19 -6.01 10.95
N GLY A 253 -8.02 -5.37 10.93
CA GLY A 253 -6.90 -5.72 11.82
C GLY A 253 -7.21 -5.50 13.30
N VAL A 254 -7.93 -4.43 13.65
CA VAL A 254 -8.38 -4.19 15.03
C VAL A 254 -9.34 -5.28 15.50
N VAL A 255 -10.34 -5.62 14.68
CA VAL A 255 -11.33 -6.66 15.03
C VAL A 255 -10.65 -8.02 15.20
N GLN A 256 -9.70 -8.35 14.31
CA GLN A 256 -8.90 -9.57 14.42
C GLN A 256 -8.06 -9.58 15.71
N GLY A 257 -7.41 -8.46 16.05
CA GLY A 257 -6.64 -8.33 17.28
C GLY A 257 -7.50 -8.50 18.54
N ILE A 258 -8.72 -7.96 18.55
CA ILE A 258 -9.69 -8.16 19.64
C ILE A 258 -10.12 -9.63 19.73
N GLY A 259 -10.38 -10.28 18.59
CA GLY A 259 -10.69 -11.71 18.51
C GLY A 259 -9.64 -12.57 19.20
N TRP A 260 -8.37 -12.37 18.83
CA TRP A 260 -7.23 -13.06 19.45
C TRP A 260 -7.05 -12.74 20.93
N ALA A 261 -7.22 -11.49 21.34
CA ALA A 261 -7.00 -11.10 22.72
C ALA A 261 -8.04 -11.67 23.69
N LEU A 262 -9.30 -11.83 23.23
CA LEU A 262 -10.43 -12.11 24.13
C LEU A 262 -11.12 -13.46 23.90
N TYR A 263 -11.03 -14.04 22.70
CA TYR A 263 -11.93 -15.14 22.31
C TYR A 263 -11.25 -16.32 21.61
N GLU A 264 -10.19 -16.08 20.83
CA GLU A 264 -9.60 -17.10 19.97
C GLU A 264 -8.37 -17.76 20.62
N GLY A 265 -8.32 -19.09 20.58
CA GLY A 265 -7.17 -19.87 21.00
C GLY A 265 -7.37 -21.34 20.62
N TYR A 266 -6.28 -22.04 20.37
CA TYR A 266 -6.30 -23.49 20.18
C TYR A 266 -5.90 -24.16 21.49
N GLN A 267 -6.73 -25.05 22.00
CA GLN A 267 -6.40 -25.85 23.17
C GLN A 267 -6.03 -27.26 22.72
N TYR A 268 -4.86 -27.70 23.16
CA TYR A 268 -4.41 -29.06 22.94
C TYR A 268 -4.40 -29.79 24.28
N ASP A 269 -4.98 -30.99 24.31
CA ASP A 269 -4.86 -31.86 25.47
C ASP A 269 -3.47 -32.49 25.59
N GLU A 270 -3.24 -33.22 26.68
CA GLU A 270 -1.96 -33.89 26.95
C GLU A 270 -1.59 -34.97 25.92
N PHE A 271 -2.54 -35.39 25.08
CA PHE A 271 -2.37 -36.39 24.03
C PHE A 271 -2.25 -35.77 22.63
N GLY A 272 -2.32 -34.43 22.52
CA GLY A 272 -2.20 -33.68 21.28
C GLY A 272 -3.50 -33.55 20.48
N ALA A 273 -4.65 -33.87 21.05
CA ALA A 273 -5.94 -33.59 20.42
C ALA A 273 -6.28 -32.10 20.57
N CYS A 274 -6.72 -31.48 19.47
CA CYS A 274 -7.17 -30.09 19.45
C CYS A 274 -8.67 -30.02 19.77
N SER A 275 -9.06 -29.16 20.71
CA SER A 275 -10.44 -28.85 21.10
C SER A 275 -10.75 -27.38 20.99
#